data_AF-A0A3E4N323-F1
#
_entry.id   AF-A0A3E4N323-F1
#
_cell.length_a   1.000
_cell.length_b   1.000
_cell.length_c   1.000
_cell.angle_alpha   90.00
_cell.angle_beta   90.00
_cell.angle_gamma   90.00
#
_symmetry.space_group_name_H-M   'P 1'
#
loop_
_entity.id
_entity.type
_entity.pdbx_description
1 polymer ?
#
loop_
_entity_poly.entity_id
_entity_poly.type
_entity_poly.pdbx_seq_one_letter_code
_entity_poly.pdbx_strand_id
1 'polypeptide(L)'
;MIPVICCFDKNMILPAKVCLFSLFENAKDKTNYDIFIICKVGEIPPEEKDSFNVLLKQYPQHRISFIEIKDFFKGAYEIRNITTTCYYRLLIPQLQKQINSINQTNYNAIIYLDVDTIIECDLSMLYNTSLKKEEWIGGICETPLYNQSNTDYLIKIGCNPSEYINSGVLIMDINKLNETDFHKKCAEHQQKQYICQDQDIINIVCKGHIKQLPLKYNYTTILYRLSISNQNFRKLKENEISDTKDSIIHYTGEKPWNGYCLRSYIWWYYFMKSPYANRETDLKNFLLVQSQFINNAPIRNLIQEISFRIKNKIRKV
;
A
#
# COMPACT_ATOMS: atom_id res chain seq x y z
N MET A 1 -17.04 -10.68 1.86
CA MET A 1 -15.57 -10.56 1.89
C MET A 1 -15.20 -9.20 1.34
N ILE A 2 -14.03 -8.70 1.67
CA ILE A 2 -13.51 -7.41 1.19
C ILE A 2 -12.50 -7.70 0.07
N PRO A 3 -12.75 -7.24 -1.17
CA PRO A 3 -11.82 -7.39 -2.28
C PRO A 3 -10.62 -6.47 -2.12
N VAL A 4 -9.42 -7.05 -2.13
CA VAL A 4 -8.14 -6.32 -2.08
C VAL A 4 -7.29 -6.73 -3.27
N ILE A 5 -6.78 -5.74 -4.00
CA ILE A 5 -5.88 -5.95 -5.14
C ILE A 5 -4.47 -5.55 -4.78
N CYS A 6 -3.51 -6.41 -5.14
CA CYS A 6 -2.08 -6.11 -5.11
C CYS A 6 -1.52 -6.29 -6.53
N CYS A 7 -0.60 -5.41 -6.94
CA CYS A 7 0.14 -5.56 -8.20
C CYS A 7 1.63 -5.63 -7.89
N PHE A 8 2.32 -6.70 -8.30
CA PHE A 8 3.76 -6.83 -8.04
C PHE A 8 4.45 -7.82 -8.98
N ASP A 9 5.76 -7.63 -9.15
CA ASP A 9 6.65 -8.52 -9.90
C ASP A 9 7.40 -9.49 -8.98
N LYS A 10 8.20 -10.38 -9.57
CA LYS A 10 8.93 -11.42 -8.83
C LYS A 10 9.83 -10.90 -7.72
N ASN A 11 10.34 -9.67 -7.81
CA ASN A 11 11.25 -9.11 -6.80
C ASN A 11 10.51 -8.74 -5.52
N MET A 12 9.19 -8.60 -5.59
CA MET A 12 8.34 -8.14 -4.50
C MET A 12 7.52 -9.27 -3.88
N ILE A 13 7.78 -10.54 -4.23
CA ILE A 13 7.08 -11.71 -3.69
C ILE A 13 7.21 -11.79 -2.16
N LEU A 14 8.43 -11.68 -1.62
CA LEU A 14 8.63 -11.74 -0.17
C LEU A 14 7.98 -10.55 0.56
N PRO A 15 8.17 -9.28 0.13
CA PRO A 15 7.39 -8.16 0.66
C PRO A 15 5.87 -8.39 0.63
N ALA A 16 5.32 -8.88 -0.49
CA ALA A 16 3.90 -9.19 -0.62
C ALA A 16 3.42 -10.25 0.38
N LYS A 17 4.21 -11.31 0.58
CA LYS A 17 3.94 -12.34 1.60
C LYS A 17 3.85 -11.73 3.00
N VAL A 18 4.77 -10.83 3.36
CA VAL A 18 4.78 -10.16 4.67
C VAL A 18 3.62 -9.17 4.80
N CYS A 19 3.32 -8.41 3.74
CA CYS A 19 2.17 -7.52 3.65
C CYS A 19 0.86 -8.28 3.91
N LEU A 20 0.59 -9.35 3.15
CA LEU A 20 -0.61 -10.17 3.31
C LEU A 20 -0.67 -10.88 4.67
N PHE A 21 0.47 -11.36 5.18
CA PHE A 21 0.54 -11.91 6.54
C PHE A 21 0.09 -10.87 7.58
N SER A 22 0.59 -9.62 7.50
CA SER A 22 0.18 -8.57 8.42
C SER A 22 -1.30 -8.21 8.29
N LEU A 23 -1.85 -8.19 7.07
CA LEU A 23 -3.26 -7.97 6.81
C LEU A 23 -4.14 -9.05 7.47
N PHE A 24 -3.79 -10.33 7.31
CA PHE A 24 -4.57 -11.45 7.86
C PHE A 24 -4.46 -11.53 9.38
N GLU A 25 -3.26 -11.34 9.92
CA GLU A 25 -2.99 -11.34 11.36
C GLU A 25 -3.75 -10.21 12.11
N ASN A 26 -4.06 -9.09 11.44
CA ASN A 26 -4.76 -7.95 12.04
C ASN A 26 -6.22 -7.84 11.57
N ALA A 27 -6.73 -8.86 10.87
CA ALA A 27 -8.15 -8.96 10.55
C ALA A 27 -8.98 -9.15 11.82
N LYS A 28 -10.16 -8.52 11.89
CA LYS A 28 -11.17 -8.89 12.91
C LYS A 28 -11.77 -10.25 12.58
N ASP A 29 -12.29 -10.95 13.58
CA ASP A 29 -12.90 -12.29 13.44
C ASP A 29 -13.99 -12.39 12.35
N LYS A 30 -14.69 -11.28 12.06
CA LYS A 30 -15.76 -11.20 11.05
C LYS A 30 -15.30 -10.64 9.71
N THR A 31 -14.02 -10.29 9.58
CA THR A 31 -13.45 -9.69 8.38
C THR A 31 -12.71 -10.73 7.57
N ASN A 32 -13.26 -11.02 6.38
CA ASN A 32 -12.65 -11.94 5.43
C ASN A 32 -12.21 -11.15 4.19
N TYR A 33 -11.07 -11.51 3.62
CA TYR A 33 -10.40 -10.79 2.54
C TYR A 33 -10.31 -11.68 1.32
N ASP A 34 -10.67 -11.13 0.17
CA ASP A 34 -10.57 -11.77 -1.13
C ASP A 34 -9.46 -11.08 -1.92
N ILE A 35 -8.27 -11.69 -1.89
CA ILE A 35 -7.06 -11.09 -2.43
C ILE A 35 -6.91 -11.46 -3.91
N PHE A 36 -6.74 -10.46 -4.76
CA PHE A 36 -6.42 -10.65 -6.17
C PHE A 36 -5.03 -10.07 -6.45
N ILE A 37 -4.11 -10.93 -6.89
CA ILE A 37 -2.74 -10.56 -7.24
C ILE A 37 -2.66 -10.43 -8.74
N ILE A 38 -2.46 -9.21 -9.23
CA ILE A 38 -2.27 -8.93 -10.65
C ILE A 38 -0.77 -8.94 -10.95
N CYS A 39 -0.36 -9.78 -11.88
CA CYS A 39 1.02 -9.86 -12.33
C CYS A 39 1.11 -10.12 -13.84
N LYS A 40 2.30 -9.93 -14.40
CA LYS A 40 2.56 -10.27 -15.80
C LYS A 40 2.55 -11.80 -15.97
N VAL A 41 1.99 -12.27 -17.08
CA VAL A 41 1.98 -13.70 -17.43
C VAL A 41 3.39 -14.29 -17.34
N GLY A 42 3.53 -15.33 -16.52
CA GLY A 42 4.80 -16.05 -16.34
C GLY A 42 5.84 -15.34 -15.47
N GLU A 43 5.52 -14.17 -14.90
CA GLU A 43 6.44 -13.41 -14.06
C GLU A 43 6.67 -14.07 -12.69
N ILE A 44 5.58 -14.59 -12.09
CA ILE A 44 5.63 -15.30 -10.82
C ILE A 44 5.58 -16.81 -11.11
N PRO A 45 6.63 -17.57 -10.74
CA PRO A 45 6.65 -19.01 -10.94
C PRO A 45 5.52 -19.74 -10.21
N PRO A 46 5.02 -20.89 -10.72
CA PRO A 46 3.97 -21.67 -10.06
C PRO A 46 4.28 -22.01 -8.60
N GLU A 47 5.51 -22.42 -8.29
CA GLU A 47 5.96 -22.74 -6.94
C GLU A 47 5.88 -21.54 -5.99
N GLU A 48 6.13 -20.34 -6.50
CA GLU A 48 5.98 -19.11 -5.72
C GLU A 48 4.52 -18.75 -5.52
N LYS A 49 3.64 -18.99 -6.50
CA LYS A 49 2.19 -18.85 -6.32
C LYS A 49 1.68 -19.83 -5.25
N ASP A 50 2.10 -21.09 -5.32
CA ASP A 50 1.71 -22.13 -4.38
C ASP A 50 2.21 -21.86 -2.96
N SER A 51 3.34 -21.17 -2.81
CA SER A 51 3.86 -20.82 -1.50
C SER A 51 2.93 -19.89 -0.70
N PHE A 52 2.03 -19.13 -1.34
CA PHE A 52 1.01 -18.33 -0.66
C PHE A 52 -0.05 -19.20 0.05
N ASN A 53 -0.21 -20.47 -0.34
CA ASN A 53 -1.13 -21.41 0.32
C ASN A 53 -0.74 -21.66 1.78
N VAL A 54 0.51 -21.41 2.17
CA VAL A 54 0.94 -21.47 3.57
C VAL A 54 0.16 -20.47 4.44
N LEU A 55 -0.14 -19.27 3.93
CA LEU A 55 -1.00 -18.31 4.63
C LEU A 55 -2.43 -18.80 4.74
N LEU A 56 -2.97 -19.41 3.68
CA LEU A 56 -4.35 -19.90 3.67
C LEU A 56 -4.56 -21.10 4.60
N LYS A 57 -3.51 -21.90 4.86
CA LYS A 57 -3.55 -22.95 5.90
C LYS A 57 -3.71 -22.36 7.30
N GLN A 58 -3.07 -21.22 7.57
CA GLN A 58 -3.17 -20.52 8.86
C GLN A 58 -4.44 -19.66 8.96
N TYR A 59 -4.91 -19.12 7.83
CA TYR A 59 -6.05 -18.22 7.75
C TYR A 59 -7.05 -18.65 6.66
N PRO A 60 -7.78 -19.77 6.87
CA PRO A 60 -8.61 -20.40 5.84
C PRO A 60 -9.85 -19.59 5.43
N GLN A 61 -10.21 -18.54 6.18
CA GLN A 61 -11.33 -17.66 5.86
C GLN A 61 -11.02 -16.64 4.75
N HIS A 62 -9.74 -16.44 4.42
CA HIS A 62 -9.32 -15.55 3.32
C HIS A 62 -9.14 -16.33 2.02
N ARG A 63 -9.05 -15.62 0.90
CA ARG A 63 -8.76 -16.19 -0.42
C ARG A 63 -7.63 -15.43 -1.08
N ILE A 64 -6.85 -16.13 -1.91
CA ILE A 64 -5.84 -15.53 -2.78
C ILE A 64 -6.06 -16.08 -4.18
N SER A 65 -6.10 -15.21 -5.18
CA SER A 65 -6.25 -15.56 -6.59
C SER A 65 -5.27 -14.74 -7.43
N PHE A 66 -4.64 -15.39 -8.40
CA PHE A 66 -3.71 -14.73 -9.33
C PHE A 66 -4.43 -14.38 -10.63
N ILE A 67 -4.23 -13.16 -11.11
CA ILE A 67 -4.72 -12.66 -12.40
C ILE A 67 -3.49 -12.31 -13.23
N GLU A 68 -3.19 -13.16 -14.20
CA GLU A 68 -2.08 -12.93 -15.11
C GLU A 68 -2.54 -12.11 -16.32
N ILE A 69 -1.88 -10.98 -16.55
CA ILE A 69 -2.17 -10.10 -17.67
C ILE A 69 -1.02 -10.08 -18.68
N LYS A 70 -1.36 -9.95 -19.95
CA LYS A 70 -0.39 -9.65 -21.00
C LYS A 70 0.07 -8.20 -20.85
N ASP A 71 1.25 -7.89 -21.39
CA ASP A 71 1.91 -6.60 -21.23
C ASP A 71 1.12 -5.46 -21.92
N PHE A 72 0.15 -4.89 -21.19
CA PHE A 72 -0.77 -3.88 -21.73
C PHE A 72 -0.09 -2.50 -21.87
N PHE A 73 0.88 -2.23 -21.00
CA PHE A 73 1.65 -0.97 -20.98
C PHE A 73 3.03 -1.10 -21.63
N LYS A 74 3.15 -1.95 -22.66
CA LYS A 74 4.41 -2.08 -23.39
C LYS A 74 4.86 -0.72 -23.95
N GLY A 75 6.00 -0.22 -23.50
CA GLY A 75 6.54 1.08 -23.88
C GLY A 75 6.06 2.26 -23.01
N ALA A 76 5.40 2.00 -21.88
CA ALA A 76 5.17 3.02 -20.86
C ALA A 76 6.50 3.50 -20.24
N TYR A 77 6.45 4.70 -19.66
CA TYR A 77 7.63 5.34 -19.10
C TYR A 77 8.08 4.68 -17.79
N GLU A 78 9.30 4.12 -17.77
CA GLU A 78 9.92 3.54 -16.57
C GLU A 78 11.04 4.44 -16.04
N ILE A 79 11.06 4.69 -14.73
CA ILE A 79 12.12 5.43 -14.04
C ILE A 79 12.27 4.88 -12.61
N ARG A 80 13.45 5.04 -11.99
CA ARG A 80 13.71 4.73 -10.57
C ARG A 80 13.45 3.27 -10.18
N ASN A 81 13.71 2.32 -11.08
CA ASN A 81 13.40 0.88 -10.91
C ASN A 81 11.90 0.58 -10.69
N ILE A 82 11.02 1.52 -11.03
CA ILE A 82 9.57 1.28 -11.03
C ILE A 82 9.20 0.70 -12.40
N THR A 83 8.85 -0.59 -12.38
CA THR A 83 8.51 -1.38 -13.57
C THR A 83 7.09 -1.08 -14.06
N THR A 84 6.76 -1.49 -15.28
CA THR A 84 5.39 -1.42 -15.84
C THR A 84 4.30 -1.99 -14.91
N THR A 85 4.67 -2.84 -13.95
CA THR A 85 3.77 -3.38 -12.92
C THR A 85 3.03 -2.31 -12.12
N CYS A 86 3.65 -1.14 -11.86
CA CYS A 86 2.98 -0.08 -11.13
C CYS A 86 1.73 0.43 -11.87
N TYR A 87 1.77 0.43 -13.20
CA TYR A 87 0.64 0.83 -14.06
C TYR A 87 -0.50 -0.19 -14.06
N TYR A 88 -0.29 -1.44 -13.62
CA TYR A 88 -1.35 -2.47 -13.63
C TYR A 88 -2.55 -2.08 -12.75
N ARG A 89 -2.34 -1.25 -11.73
CA ARG A 89 -3.44 -0.69 -10.92
C ARG A 89 -4.43 0.14 -11.75
N LEU A 90 -3.97 0.76 -12.84
CA LEU A 90 -4.81 1.55 -13.74
C LEU A 90 -5.79 0.67 -14.56
N LEU A 91 -5.52 -0.64 -14.67
CA LEU A 91 -6.37 -1.60 -15.39
C LEU A 91 -7.45 -2.23 -14.51
N ILE A 92 -7.38 -2.04 -13.19
CA ILE A 92 -8.31 -2.65 -12.24
C ILE A 92 -9.78 -2.50 -12.68
N PRO A 93 -10.24 -1.33 -13.16
CA PRO A 93 -11.63 -1.20 -13.57
C PRO A 93 -12.03 -2.10 -14.75
N GLN A 94 -11.12 -2.31 -15.71
CA GLN A 94 -11.36 -3.22 -16.84
C GLN A 94 -11.38 -4.69 -16.44
N LEU A 95 -10.74 -5.05 -15.33
CA LEU A 95 -10.65 -6.41 -14.82
C LEU A 95 -11.85 -6.80 -13.94
N GLN A 96 -12.79 -5.88 -13.67
CA GLN A 96 -13.92 -6.11 -12.76
C GLN A 96 -14.69 -7.40 -13.06
N LYS A 97 -15.02 -7.65 -14.33
CA LYS A 97 -15.76 -8.85 -14.74
C LYS A 97 -14.98 -10.13 -14.44
N GLN A 98 -13.67 -10.13 -14.66
CA GLN A 98 -12.79 -11.26 -14.38
C GLN A 98 -12.63 -11.47 -12.87
N ILE A 99 -12.43 -10.41 -12.11
CA ILE A 99 -12.36 -10.44 -10.64
C ILE A 99 -13.65 -11.06 -10.07
N ASN A 100 -14.80 -10.60 -10.56
CA ASN A 100 -16.10 -11.09 -10.11
C ASN A 100 -16.36 -12.54 -10.53
N SER A 101 -15.89 -12.98 -11.70
CA SER A 101 -16.09 -14.35 -12.17
C SER A 101 -15.27 -15.40 -11.43
N ILE A 102 -14.04 -15.08 -11.01
CA ILE A 102 -13.15 -16.01 -10.30
C ILE A 102 -13.82 -16.59 -9.05
N ASN A 103 -14.48 -15.74 -8.27
CA ASN A 103 -15.06 -16.09 -6.98
C ASN A 103 -16.59 -15.99 -6.92
N GLN A 104 -17.26 -15.79 -8.07
CA GLN A 104 -18.72 -15.60 -8.20
C GLN A 104 -19.24 -14.48 -7.29
N THR A 105 -18.63 -13.31 -7.40
CA THR A 105 -18.92 -12.13 -6.59
C THR A 105 -19.53 -11.01 -7.45
N ASN A 106 -19.88 -9.90 -6.80
CA ASN A 106 -20.38 -8.70 -7.47
C ASN A 106 -19.76 -7.45 -6.83
N TYR A 107 -18.42 -7.39 -6.85
CA TYR A 107 -17.69 -6.26 -6.28
C TYR A 107 -17.83 -5.03 -7.17
N ASN A 108 -18.37 -3.97 -6.58
CA ASN A 108 -18.48 -2.64 -7.19
C ASN A 108 -17.43 -1.67 -6.66
N ALA A 109 -16.86 -1.96 -5.48
CA ALA A 109 -15.76 -1.22 -4.89
C ALA A 109 -14.64 -2.19 -4.51
N ILE A 110 -13.40 -1.73 -4.60
CA ILE A 110 -12.19 -2.52 -4.35
C ILE A 110 -11.15 -1.69 -3.61
N ILE A 111 -10.41 -2.30 -2.68
CA ILE A 111 -9.22 -1.69 -2.09
C ILE A 111 -8.00 -2.08 -2.92
N TYR A 112 -7.21 -1.11 -3.35
CA TYR A 112 -5.87 -1.33 -3.86
C TYR A 112 -4.84 -1.15 -2.74
N LEU A 113 -3.80 -1.99 -2.74
CA LEU A 113 -2.74 -2.00 -1.74
C LEU A 113 -1.38 -2.32 -2.37
N ASP A 114 -0.43 -1.41 -2.22
CA ASP A 114 0.99 -1.67 -2.53
C ASP A 114 1.57 -2.66 -1.52
N VAL A 115 2.49 -3.51 -1.98
CA VAL A 115 3.01 -4.66 -1.21
C VAL A 115 4.23 -4.33 -0.34
N ASP A 116 4.72 -3.11 -0.41
CA ASP A 116 5.72 -2.52 0.49
C ASP A 116 5.04 -1.83 1.69
N THR A 117 3.97 -2.45 2.18
CA THR A 117 3.16 -1.99 3.31
C THR A 117 3.13 -3.02 4.43
N ILE A 118 2.86 -2.55 5.65
CA ILE A 118 2.46 -3.38 6.79
C ILE A 118 1.13 -2.87 7.30
N ILE A 119 0.17 -3.78 7.48
CA ILE A 119 -1.20 -3.48 7.81
C ILE A 119 -1.44 -3.85 9.26
N GLU A 120 -1.51 -2.84 10.12
CA GLU A 120 -1.79 -3.03 11.56
C GLU A 120 -3.26 -2.74 11.90
N CYS A 121 -4.12 -2.53 10.91
CA CYS A 121 -5.54 -2.25 11.09
C CYS A 121 -6.43 -3.11 10.19
N ASP A 122 -7.65 -3.35 10.66
CA ASP A 122 -8.70 -4.01 9.87
C ASP A 122 -9.28 -3.07 8.81
N LEU A 123 -9.43 -3.56 7.57
CA LEU A 123 -9.86 -2.74 6.43
C LEU A 123 -11.38 -2.64 6.27
N SER A 124 -12.20 -3.21 7.16
CA SER A 124 -13.67 -3.11 7.04
C SER A 124 -14.16 -1.67 7.06
N MET A 125 -13.55 -0.81 7.90
CA MET A 125 -13.91 0.61 7.97
C MET A 125 -13.49 1.37 6.72
N LEU A 126 -12.33 1.04 6.14
CA LEU A 126 -11.89 1.61 4.87
C LEU A 126 -12.83 1.19 3.74
N TYR A 127 -13.17 -0.10 3.66
CA TYR A 127 -14.06 -0.64 2.63
C TYR A 127 -15.47 -0.04 2.69
N ASN A 128 -15.99 0.15 3.90
CA ASN A 128 -17.31 0.76 4.14
C ASN A 128 -17.30 2.28 4.06
N THR A 129 -16.17 2.90 3.72
CA THR A 129 -16.11 4.35 3.54
C THR A 129 -16.94 4.73 2.32
N SER A 130 -18.04 5.46 2.55
CA SER A 130 -18.89 5.93 1.46
C SER A 130 -18.15 6.97 0.61
N LEU A 131 -17.95 6.65 -0.66
CA LEU A 131 -17.59 7.63 -1.68
C LEU A 131 -18.87 8.40 -2.06
N LYS A 132 -18.80 9.73 -2.13
CA LYS A 132 -19.91 10.55 -2.63
C LYS A 132 -20.11 10.30 -4.12
N LYS A 133 -21.25 10.73 -4.66
CA LYS A 133 -21.61 10.51 -6.08
C LYS A 133 -20.56 11.04 -7.07
N GLU A 134 -19.88 12.12 -6.69
CA GLU A 134 -18.83 12.78 -7.44
C GLU A 134 -17.43 12.20 -7.17
N GLU A 135 -17.24 11.39 -6.13
CA GLU A 135 -15.95 10.79 -5.78
C GLU A 135 -15.80 9.44 -6.49
N TRP A 136 -14.69 9.20 -7.18
CA TRP A 136 -14.42 7.95 -7.91
C TRP A 136 -13.43 7.07 -7.15
N ILE A 137 -12.56 7.72 -6.38
CA ILE A 137 -11.47 7.08 -5.64
C ILE A 137 -11.26 7.81 -4.31
N GLY A 138 -10.78 7.09 -3.30
CA GLY A 138 -10.29 7.67 -2.06
C GLY A 138 -8.83 7.32 -1.83
N GLY A 139 -8.05 8.27 -1.34
CA GLY A 139 -6.64 8.12 -1.03
C GLY A 139 -6.17 9.14 0.01
N ILE A 140 -4.89 9.08 0.36
CA ILE A 140 -4.31 9.89 1.44
C ILE A 140 -3.35 10.91 0.82
N CYS A 141 -3.54 12.19 1.11
CA CYS A 141 -2.65 13.25 0.63
C CYS A 141 -1.22 13.08 1.16
N GLU A 142 -0.21 13.16 0.28
CA GLU A 142 1.21 13.14 0.68
C GLU A 142 1.67 14.45 1.34
N THR A 143 0.79 15.44 1.41
CA THR A 143 1.00 16.76 2.01
C THR A 143 2.28 17.47 1.53
N PRO A 144 2.53 17.54 0.20
CA PRO A 144 3.75 18.12 -0.38
C PRO A 144 4.00 19.58 0.07
N LEU A 145 2.95 20.33 0.40
CA LEU A 145 3.03 21.68 0.96
C LEU A 145 3.89 21.77 2.25
N TYR A 146 3.94 20.71 3.05
CA TYR A 146 4.71 20.67 4.31
C TYR A 146 6.13 20.14 4.13
N ASN A 147 6.42 19.51 2.99
CA ASN A 147 7.75 19.02 2.65
C ASN A 147 8.49 19.93 1.64
N GLN A 148 7.82 20.95 1.10
CA GLN A 148 8.32 21.90 0.08
C GLN A 148 8.98 21.25 -1.15
N SER A 149 8.84 19.95 -1.31
CA SER A 149 9.35 19.19 -2.45
C SER A 149 8.25 19.07 -3.50
N ASN A 150 8.59 19.33 -4.76
CA ASN A 150 7.76 19.05 -5.94
C ASN A 150 6.47 19.86 -6.10
N THR A 151 6.19 20.88 -5.29
CA THR A 151 4.99 21.73 -5.45
C THR A 151 4.89 22.33 -6.87
N ASP A 152 5.99 22.89 -7.37
CA ASP A 152 6.04 23.46 -8.73
C ASP A 152 5.80 22.41 -9.81
N TYR A 153 6.34 21.20 -9.61
CA TYR A 153 6.09 20.06 -10.49
C TYR A 153 4.62 19.68 -10.51
N LEU A 154 3.98 19.56 -9.34
CA LEU A 154 2.57 19.20 -9.22
C LEU A 154 1.67 20.23 -9.91
N ILE A 155 1.96 21.52 -9.72
CA ILE A 155 1.24 22.60 -10.41
C ILE A 155 1.44 22.49 -11.93
N LYS A 156 2.68 22.23 -12.39
CA LYS A 156 3.01 22.08 -13.82
C LYS A 156 2.25 20.94 -14.49
N ILE A 157 2.03 19.81 -13.81
CA ILE A 157 1.24 18.69 -14.34
C ILE A 157 -0.27 18.86 -14.14
N GLY A 158 -0.70 20.01 -13.60
CA GLY A 158 -2.12 20.35 -13.41
C GLY A 158 -2.74 19.79 -12.13
N CYS A 159 -1.94 19.26 -11.20
CA CYS A 159 -2.41 18.74 -9.91
C CYS A 159 -2.49 19.86 -8.85
N ASN A 160 -3.40 19.68 -7.89
CA ASN A 160 -3.46 20.52 -6.69
C ASN A 160 -2.61 19.86 -5.59
N PRO A 161 -1.51 20.49 -5.12
CA PRO A 161 -0.65 19.94 -4.07
C PRO A 161 -1.39 19.62 -2.76
N SER A 162 -2.49 20.30 -2.45
CA SER A 162 -3.27 20.06 -1.23
C SER A 162 -4.20 18.84 -1.31
N GLU A 163 -4.42 18.31 -2.51
CA GLU A 163 -5.31 17.17 -2.77
C GLU A 163 -4.55 15.97 -3.33
N TYR A 164 -3.27 16.13 -3.64
CA TYR A 164 -2.46 15.12 -4.30
C TYR A 164 -2.22 13.91 -3.37
N ILE A 165 -2.79 12.77 -3.75
CA ILE A 165 -2.77 11.53 -2.96
C ILE A 165 -1.63 10.60 -3.36
N ASN A 166 -1.17 9.80 -2.39
CA ASN A 166 -0.34 8.64 -2.65
C ASN A 166 -1.18 7.53 -3.32
N SER A 167 -0.63 6.82 -4.32
CA SER A 167 -1.36 5.75 -5.05
C SER A 167 -1.26 4.36 -4.43
N GLY A 168 -0.54 4.18 -3.32
CA GLY A 168 -0.28 2.86 -2.75
C GLY A 168 -1.36 2.31 -1.83
N VAL A 169 -2.34 3.12 -1.43
CA VAL A 169 -3.57 2.62 -0.82
C VAL A 169 -4.73 3.42 -1.35
N LEU A 170 -5.66 2.75 -2.03
CA LEU A 170 -6.81 3.39 -2.66
C LEU A 170 -8.07 2.60 -2.33
N ILE A 171 -9.18 3.30 -2.09
CA ILE A 171 -10.53 2.71 -2.23
C ILE A 171 -11.09 3.17 -3.56
N MET A 172 -11.45 2.24 -4.43
CA MET A 172 -11.84 2.49 -5.81
C MET A 172 -13.30 2.12 -6.03
N ASP A 173 -14.13 3.07 -6.47
CA ASP A 173 -15.46 2.76 -7.02
C ASP A 173 -15.27 2.30 -8.47
N ILE A 174 -15.32 1.00 -8.67
CA ILE A 174 -15.03 0.40 -9.96
C ILE A 174 -16.11 0.71 -11.00
N ASN A 175 -17.38 0.76 -10.57
CA ASN A 175 -18.47 1.13 -11.46
C ASN A 175 -18.28 2.56 -11.96
N LYS A 176 -17.95 3.47 -11.03
CA LYS A 176 -17.74 4.88 -11.37
C LYS A 176 -16.52 5.10 -12.27
N LEU A 177 -15.44 4.38 -12.03
CA LEU A 177 -14.25 4.43 -12.88
C LEU A 177 -14.53 3.88 -14.29
N ASN A 178 -15.39 2.86 -14.40
CA ASN A 178 -15.83 2.33 -15.70
C ASN A 178 -16.76 3.31 -16.44
N GLU A 179 -17.72 3.92 -15.75
CA GLU A 179 -18.63 4.94 -16.32
C GLU A 179 -17.89 6.18 -16.85
N THR A 180 -16.72 6.47 -16.30
CA THR A 180 -15.96 7.69 -16.59
C THR A 180 -14.82 7.47 -17.59
N ASP A 181 -14.76 6.29 -18.23
CA ASP A 181 -13.69 5.88 -19.15
C ASP A 181 -12.28 6.05 -18.54
N PHE A 182 -12.15 5.81 -17.23
CA PHE A 182 -10.90 6.03 -16.48
C PHE A 182 -9.68 5.40 -17.16
N HIS A 183 -9.80 4.17 -17.64
CA HIS A 183 -8.70 3.46 -18.29
C HIS A 183 -8.22 4.15 -19.58
N LYS A 184 -9.15 4.69 -20.40
CA LYS A 184 -8.81 5.37 -21.65
C LYS A 184 -8.06 6.65 -21.35
N LYS A 185 -8.58 7.43 -20.39
CA LYS A 185 -7.93 8.64 -19.89
C LYS A 185 -6.52 8.34 -19.37
N CYS A 186 -6.35 7.26 -18.59
CA CYS A 186 -5.03 6.83 -18.13
C CYS A 186 -4.08 6.48 -19.28
N ALA A 187 -4.58 5.80 -20.32
CA ALA A 187 -3.76 5.41 -21.48
C ALA A 187 -3.21 6.61 -22.27
N GLU A 188 -3.92 7.75 -22.30
CA GLU A 188 -3.44 9.01 -22.90
C GLU A 188 -2.19 9.58 -22.20
N HIS A 189 -1.89 9.08 -21.00
CA HIS A 189 -0.78 9.54 -20.18
C HIS A 189 0.39 8.56 -20.09
N GLN A 190 0.28 7.33 -20.61
CA GLN A 190 1.24 6.26 -20.35
C GLN A 190 2.68 6.55 -20.85
N GLN A 191 2.83 7.37 -21.90
CA GLN A 191 4.13 7.75 -22.47
C GLN A 191 4.68 9.06 -21.88
N LYS A 192 3.92 9.77 -21.05
CA LYS A 192 4.36 11.03 -20.46
C LYS A 192 5.37 10.76 -19.35
N GLN A 193 6.40 11.60 -19.28
CA GLN A 193 7.52 11.47 -18.35
C GLN A 193 7.18 12.04 -16.97
N TYR A 194 6.23 11.39 -16.30
CA TYR A 194 5.81 11.75 -14.97
C TYR A 194 6.77 11.24 -13.90
N ILE A 195 7.07 12.08 -12.91
CA ILE A 195 8.00 11.79 -11.81
C ILE A 195 7.50 10.64 -10.94
N CYS A 196 6.19 10.57 -10.70
CA CYS A 196 5.53 9.53 -9.90
C CYS A 196 4.61 8.63 -10.74
N GLN A 197 4.79 8.61 -12.07
CA GLN A 197 4.18 7.65 -12.99
C GLN A 197 2.66 7.45 -12.79
N ASP A 198 2.21 6.27 -12.37
CA ASP A 198 0.79 5.94 -12.16
C ASP A 198 0.11 6.85 -11.12
N GLN A 199 0.85 7.28 -10.09
CA GLN A 199 0.34 8.18 -9.07
C GLN A 199 -0.03 9.55 -9.67
N ASP A 200 0.84 10.08 -10.54
CA ASP A 200 0.56 11.33 -11.25
C ASP A 200 -0.66 11.16 -12.18
N ILE A 201 -0.75 10.03 -12.89
CA ILE A 201 -1.88 9.74 -13.77
C ILE A 201 -3.20 9.71 -12.98
N ILE A 202 -3.24 9.00 -11.85
CA ILE A 202 -4.45 8.92 -10.99
C ILE A 202 -4.86 10.32 -10.52
N ASN A 203 -3.91 11.13 -10.04
CA ASN A 203 -4.20 12.47 -9.54
C ASN A 203 -4.66 13.44 -10.64
N ILE A 204 -4.17 13.28 -11.88
CA ILE A 204 -4.61 14.06 -13.04
C ILE A 204 -6.00 13.64 -13.49
N VAL A 205 -6.21 12.33 -13.71
CA VAL A 205 -7.45 11.78 -14.28
C VAL A 205 -8.62 11.89 -13.30
N CYS A 206 -8.38 11.69 -12.00
CA CYS A 206 -9.41 11.78 -10.96
C CYS A 206 -9.47 13.16 -10.29
N LYS A 207 -8.84 14.20 -10.85
CA LYS A 207 -8.85 15.55 -10.27
C LYS A 207 -10.28 16.02 -10.00
N GLY A 208 -10.55 16.51 -8.79
CA GLY A 208 -11.89 16.93 -8.35
C GLY A 208 -12.83 15.77 -7.97
N HIS A 209 -12.37 14.53 -8.07
CA HIS A 209 -13.14 13.31 -7.81
C HIS A 209 -12.45 12.38 -6.79
N ILE A 210 -11.54 12.94 -5.98
CA ILE A 210 -10.77 12.20 -4.97
C ILE A 210 -11.30 12.51 -3.57
N LYS A 211 -11.68 11.46 -2.84
CA LYS A 211 -11.95 11.54 -1.40
C LYS A 211 -10.63 11.54 -0.62
N GLN A 212 -10.45 12.52 0.25
CA GLN A 212 -9.34 12.50 1.20
C GLN A 212 -9.64 11.55 2.36
N LEU A 213 -8.73 10.60 2.59
CA LEU A 213 -8.83 9.61 3.65
C LEU A 213 -7.89 9.95 4.82
N PRO A 214 -8.22 9.50 6.05
CA PRO A 214 -7.35 9.67 7.22
C PRO A 214 -5.95 9.08 7.04
N LEU A 215 -4.93 9.74 7.61
CA LEU A 215 -3.52 9.31 7.54
C LEU A 215 -3.28 7.84 7.90
N LYS A 216 -4.06 7.28 8.85
CA LYS A 216 -3.89 5.90 9.30
C LYS A 216 -4.04 4.84 8.19
N TYR A 217 -4.77 5.15 7.12
CA TYR A 217 -4.98 4.20 6.03
C TYR A 217 -3.83 4.20 5.01
N ASN A 218 -2.90 5.15 5.07
CA ASN A 218 -1.67 5.12 4.28
C ASN A 218 -0.64 6.06 4.92
N TYR A 219 0.00 5.57 5.98
CA TYR A 219 0.97 6.36 6.72
C TYR A 219 2.37 6.14 6.17
N THR A 220 2.68 6.93 5.15
CA THR A 220 3.93 6.85 4.40
C THR A 220 5.13 7.32 5.23
N THR A 221 6.35 6.91 4.82
CA THR A 221 7.62 7.37 5.42
C THR A 221 7.69 8.89 5.52
N ILE A 222 7.22 9.61 4.49
CA ILE A 222 7.20 11.07 4.48
C ILE A 222 6.24 11.66 5.52
N LEU A 223 5.01 11.13 5.61
CA LEU A 223 4.01 11.59 6.58
C LEU A 223 4.47 11.32 8.03
N TYR A 224 5.13 10.18 8.25
CA TYR A 224 5.75 9.88 9.54
C TYR A 224 6.91 10.84 9.85
N ARG A 225 7.80 11.10 8.89
CA ARG A 225 8.88 12.08 9.09
C ARG A 225 8.33 13.47 9.44
N LEU A 226 7.30 13.93 8.74
CA LEU A 226 6.67 15.22 9.01
C LEU A 226 6.03 15.27 10.41
N SER A 227 5.41 14.19 10.88
CA SER A 227 4.81 14.15 12.22
C SER A 227 5.86 14.32 13.33
N ILE A 228 7.11 13.87 13.10
CA ILE A 228 8.20 13.97 14.08
C ILE A 228 9.06 15.24 13.92
N SER A 229 9.18 15.80 12.71
CA SER A 229 10.11 16.90 12.44
C SER A 229 9.44 18.25 12.15
N ASN A 230 8.17 18.28 11.74
CA ASN A 230 7.47 19.51 11.34
C ASN A 230 6.37 19.88 12.34
N GLN A 231 6.58 20.95 13.11
CA GLN A 231 5.64 21.39 14.16
C GLN A 231 4.28 21.83 13.60
N ASN A 232 4.26 22.52 12.46
CA ASN A 232 3.02 23.00 11.84
C ASN A 232 2.18 21.82 11.35
N PHE A 233 2.81 20.86 10.67
CA PHE A 233 2.14 19.63 10.25
C PHE A 233 1.59 18.86 11.46
N ARG A 234 2.40 18.68 12.51
CA ARG A 234 1.97 18.00 13.74
C ARG A 234 0.75 18.66 14.36
N LYS A 235 0.75 19.99 14.49
CA LYS A 235 -0.37 20.73 15.07
C LYS A 235 -1.64 20.61 14.21
N LEU A 236 -1.50 20.73 12.89
CA LEU A 236 -2.65 20.64 11.98
C LEU A 236 -3.26 19.23 11.93
N LYS A 237 -2.41 18.20 11.97
CA LYS A 237 -2.81 16.79 11.83
C LYS A 237 -2.83 16.04 13.17
N GLU A 238 -2.88 16.74 14.30
CA GLU A 238 -2.76 16.15 15.63
C GLU A 238 -3.70 14.95 15.85
N ASN A 239 -4.98 15.12 15.55
CA ASN A 239 -5.98 14.05 15.68
C ASN A 239 -5.68 12.86 14.76
N GLU A 240 -5.34 13.10 13.50
CA GLU A 240 -5.03 12.02 12.56
C GLU A 240 -3.72 11.29 12.92
N ILE A 241 -2.71 12.01 13.41
CA ILE A 241 -1.46 11.44 13.90
C ILE A 241 -1.74 10.56 15.12
N SER A 242 -2.60 11.00 16.04
CA SER A 242 -2.95 10.22 17.24
C SER A 242 -3.66 8.90 16.90
N ASP A 243 -4.40 8.85 15.78
CA ASP A 243 -5.11 7.68 15.27
C ASP A 243 -4.20 6.75 14.43
N THR A 244 -2.91 7.08 14.23
CA THR A 244 -1.96 6.25 13.46
C THR A 244 -1.27 5.15 14.27
N LYS A 245 -1.76 4.87 15.49
CA LYS A 245 -1.25 3.78 16.33
C LYS A 245 -1.31 2.43 15.61
N ASP A 246 -2.50 2.12 15.09
CA ASP A 246 -2.82 0.92 14.32
C ASP A 246 -3.10 1.39 12.89
N SER A 247 -2.05 1.51 12.08
CA SER A 247 -2.08 2.12 10.74
C SER A 247 -1.61 1.15 9.66
N ILE A 248 -1.92 1.45 8.40
CA ILE A 248 -1.14 0.95 7.26
C ILE A 248 0.15 1.77 7.19
N ILE A 249 1.27 1.11 7.41
CA ILE A 249 2.62 1.68 7.32
C ILE A 249 3.10 1.44 5.91
N HIS A 250 3.43 2.50 5.18
CA HIS A 250 3.86 2.40 3.79
C HIS A 250 5.29 2.88 3.63
N TYR A 251 6.19 1.96 3.27
CA TYR A 251 7.62 2.24 3.12
C TYR A 251 7.93 2.89 1.77
N THR A 252 7.38 4.10 1.54
CA THR A 252 7.70 4.91 0.37
C THR A 252 9.18 5.31 0.42
N GLY A 253 9.95 4.98 -0.62
CA GLY A 253 11.41 5.16 -0.65
C GLY A 253 12.20 3.94 -0.15
N GLU A 254 13.05 4.14 0.86
CA GLU A 254 13.95 3.11 1.41
C GLU A 254 13.17 1.91 1.95
N LYS A 255 13.61 0.70 1.56
CA LYS A 255 12.90 -0.54 1.87
C LYS A 255 13.50 -1.24 3.09
N PRO A 256 12.67 -1.75 4.01
CA PRO A 256 13.15 -2.35 5.27
C PRO A 256 13.94 -3.65 5.08
N TRP A 257 13.76 -4.35 3.96
CA TRP A 257 14.53 -5.54 3.59
C TRP A 257 15.87 -5.23 2.92
N ASN A 258 16.13 -3.96 2.56
CA ASN A 258 17.41 -3.53 1.98
C ASN A 258 18.33 -2.87 3.03
N GLY A 259 17.85 -2.60 4.25
CA GLY A 259 18.63 -1.98 5.30
C GLY A 259 17.77 -1.20 6.30
N TYR A 260 18.43 -0.32 7.06
CA TYR A 260 17.74 0.61 7.96
C TYR A 260 16.88 1.60 7.18
N CYS A 261 15.62 1.76 7.60
CA CYS A 261 14.77 2.89 7.27
C CYS A 261 13.82 3.17 8.45
N LEU A 262 13.11 4.30 8.41
CA LEU A 262 12.16 4.65 9.46
C LEU A 262 11.11 3.54 9.64
N ARG A 263 10.96 3.08 10.89
CA ARG A 263 10.01 2.03 11.30
C ARG A 263 10.27 0.64 10.68
N SER A 264 11.45 0.38 10.13
CA SER A 264 11.81 -0.94 9.55
C SER A 264 11.66 -2.11 10.53
N TYR A 265 11.84 -1.87 11.83
CA TYR A 265 11.62 -2.87 12.89
C TYR A 265 10.21 -3.49 12.88
N ILE A 266 9.19 -2.75 12.40
CA ILE A 266 7.82 -3.26 12.33
C ILE A 266 7.69 -4.27 11.19
N TRP A 267 8.27 -3.99 10.02
CA TRP A 267 8.32 -4.95 8.93
C TRP A 267 9.04 -6.23 9.37
N TRP A 268 10.19 -6.09 10.02
CA TRP A 268 10.97 -7.21 10.53
C TRP A 268 10.22 -8.00 11.62
N TYR A 269 9.43 -7.35 12.48
CA TYR A 269 8.54 -8.03 13.42
C TYR A 269 7.52 -8.93 12.71
N TYR A 270 6.84 -8.44 11.67
CA TYR A 270 5.88 -9.24 10.92
C TYR A 270 6.56 -10.33 10.09
N PHE A 271 7.71 -10.04 9.47
CA PHE A 271 8.48 -11.05 8.74
C PHE A 271 8.88 -12.21 9.66
N MET A 272 9.48 -11.92 10.83
CA MET A 272 9.89 -12.95 11.80
C MET A 272 8.73 -13.72 12.41
N LYS A 273 7.52 -13.13 12.49
CA LYS A 273 6.30 -13.81 12.93
C LYS A 273 5.66 -14.64 11.81
N SER A 274 5.90 -14.27 10.55
CA SER A 274 5.33 -14.96 9.40
C SER A 274 5.89 -16.38 9.25
N PRO A 275 5.16 -17.29 8.58
CA PRO A 275 5.65 -18.64 8.31
C PRO A 275 6.80 -18.70 7.28
N TYR A 276 7.20 -17.55 6.74
CA TYR A 276 8.25 -17.45 5.72
C TYR A 276 9.64 -17.17 6.30
N ALA A 277 9.74 -16.78 7.58
CA ALA A 277 11.03 -16.55 8.20
C ALA A 277 11.71 -17.87 8.58
N ASN A 278 12.97 -18.04 8.17
CA ASN A 278 13.86 -19.04 8.71
C ASN A 278 14.60 -18.44 9.92
N ARG A 279 14.14 -18.80 11.12
CA ARG A 279 14.63 -18.21 12.38
C ARG A 279 16.14 -18.35 12.59
N GLU A 280 16.80 -19.35 12.04
CA GLU A 280 18.24 -19.54 12.23
C GLU A 280 19.09 -18.59 11.37
N THR A 281 18.67 -18.36 10.12
CA THR A 281 19.40 -17.49 9.17
C THR A 281 18.98 -16.03 9.29
N ASP A 282 17.68 -15.79 9.52
CA ASP A 282 17.09 -14.45 9.44
C ASP A 282 17.27 -13.67 10.74
N LEU A 283 17.48 -14.35 11.88
CA LEU A 283 17.73 -13.70 13.15
C LEU A 283 19.03 -12.86 13.12
N LYS A 284 20.06 -13.29 12.38
CA LYS A 284 21.30 -12.51 12.23
C LYS A 284 21.05 -11.20 11.48
N ASN A 285 20.28 -11.26 10.39
CA ASN A 285 19.90 -10.06 9.62
C ASN A 285 18.98 -9.14 10.44
N PHE A 286 18.01 -9.72 11.15
CA PHE A 286 17.14 -9.01 12.08
C PHE A 286 17.95 -8.24 13.14
N LEU A 287 18.89 -8.91 13.81
CA LEU A 287 19.73 -8.30 14.85
C LEU A 287 20.67 -7.23 14.29
N LEU A 288 21.22 -7.44 13.08
CA LEU A 288 22.04 -6.44 12.40
C LEU A 288 21.25 -5.17 12.11
N VAL A 289 20.06 -5.29 11.50
CA VAL A 289 19.19 -4.14 11.22
C VAL A 289 18.74 -3.48 12.52
N GLN A 290 18.43 -4.26 13.56
CA GLN A 290 18.06 -3.73 14.87
C GLN A 290 19.20 -2.94 15.52
N SER A 291 20.45 -3.38 15.38
CA SER A 291 21.63 -2.65 15.87
C SER A 291 21.83 -1.32 15.14
N GLN A 292 21.70 -1.32 13.80
CA GLN A 292 21.76 -0.10 12.99
C GLN A 292 20.65 0.87 13.37
N PHE A 293 19.49 0.33 13.69
CA PHE A 293 18.33 1.10 14.10
C PHE A 293 18.50 1.77 15.46
N ILE A 294 19.02 1.06 16.46
CA ILE A 294 19.33 1.62 17.79
C ILE A 294 20.35 2.76 17.67
N ASN A 295 21.34 2.62 16.78
CA ASN A 295 22.44 3.57 16.64
C ASN A 295 22.06 4.86 15.87
N ASN A 296 21.03 4.83 15.03
CA ASN A 296 20.73 5.92 14.08
C ASN A 296 19.39 6.65 14.32
N ALA A 297 18.57 6.20 15.27
CA ALA A 297 17.28 6.82 15.50
C ALA A 297 17.35 8.01 16.48
N PRO A 298 16.48 9.04 16.35
CA PRO A 298 16.27 10.04 17.40
C PRO A 298 15.70 9.32 18.64
N ILE A 299 16.61 8.94 19.54
CA ILE A 299 16.44 7.91 20.57
C ILE A 299 15.15 8.07 21.39
N ARG A 300 14.77 9.30 21.74
CA ARG A 300 13.65 9.55 22.67
C ARG A 300 12.26 9.20 22.11
N ASN A 301 11.94 9.65 20.89
CA ASN A 301 10.62 9.40 20.29
C ASN A 301 10.48 7.93 19.86
N LEU A 302 11.58 7.35 19.41
CA LEU A 302 11.65 5.95 19.04
C LEU A 302 11.49 5.01 20.25
N ILE A 303 12.20 5.29 21.36
CA ILE A 303 12.04 4.53 22.61
C ILE A 303 10.60 4.61 23.09
N GLN A 304 9.93 5.76 22.97
CA GLN A 304 8.52 5.89 23.34
C GLN A 304 7.61 5.03 22.45
N GLU A 305 7.76 5.10 21.13
CA GLU A 305 6.97 4.28 20.20
C GLU A 305 7.19 2.78 20.43
N ILE A 306 8.45 2.36 20.56
CA ILE A 306 8.83 0.97 20.80
C ILE A 306 8.36 0.49 22.17
N SER A 307 8.61 1.25 23.23
CA SER A 307 8.15 0.88 24.58
C SER A 307 6.64 0.71 24.62
N PHE A 308 5.91 1.54 23.89
CA PHE A 308 4.46 1.44 23.77
C PHE A 308 4.01 0.23 22.94
N ARG A 309 4.64 -0.04 21.79
CA ARG A 309 4.32 -1.19 20.93
C ARG A 309 4.70 -2.52 21.60
N ILE A 310 5.86 -2.60 22.24
CA ILE A 310 6.33 -3.76 23.03
C ILE A 310 5.36 -4.06 24.18
N LYS A 311 4.96 -3.06 24.97
CA LYS A 311 4.01 -3.25 26.09
C LYS A 311 2.64 -3.78 25.65
N ASN A 312 2.20 -3.42 24.44
CA ASN A 312 0.87 -3.76 23.93
C ASN A 312 0.83 -5.04 23.07
N LYS A 313 1.90 -5.38 22.33
CA LYS A 313 1.94 -6.57 21.47
C LYS A 313 2.53 -7.82 22.13
N ILE A 314 3.45 -7.70 23.10
CA ILE A 314 4.04 -8.87 23.79
C ILE A 314 3.06 -9.53 24.77
N ARG A 315 2.02 -8.84 25.23
CA ARG A 315 0.98 -9.45 26.09
C ARG A 315 0.04 -10.42 25.36
N LYS A 316 0.18 -10.59 24.05
CA LYS A 316 -0.63 -11.49 23.22
C LYS A 316 0.18 -12.64 22.59
N VAL A 317 1.38 -12.93 23.08
CA VAL A 317 2.19 -14.08 22.65
C VAL A 317 2.13 -15.18 23.71
#